data_AF-A0A534I716-F1
#
_entry.id   AF-A0A534I716-F1
#
_cell.length_a   1.000
_cell.length_b   1.000
_cell.length_c   1.000
_cell.angle_alpha   90.00
_cell.angle_beta   90.00
_cell.angle_gamma   90.00
#
_symmetry.space_group_name_H-M   'P 1'
#
loop_
_entity.id
_entity.type
_entity.pdbx_description
1 polymer ?
#
loop_
_entity_poly.entity_id
_entity_poly.type
_entity_poly.pdbx_seq_one_letter_code
_entity_poly.pdbx_strand_id
1 'polypeptide(L)' 'GLRGLNLIGGDVVEVAPPYDQTGNTALVGATMMFEILCLIADRHFGAGRGERAGDR' A
#
# COMPACT_ATOMS: atom_id res chain seq x y z
N GLY A 1 6.91 9.68 1.24
CA GLY A 1 5.89 8.62 1.11
C GLY A 1 5.53 8.07 2.48
N LEU A 2 4.50 7.21 2.57
CA LEU A 2 3.93 6.66 3.82
C LEU A 2 4.83 5.64 4.57
N ARG A 3 6.14 5.62 4.29
CA ARG A 3 7.10 4.69 4.90
C ARG A 3 7.34 5.06 6.36
N GLY A 4 7.36 4.06 7.24
CA GLY A 4 7.56 4.25 8.69
C GLY A 4 6.27 4.36 9.51
N LEU A 5 5.10 4.53 8.87
CA LEU A 5 3.81 4.44 9.56
C LEU A 5 3.45 2.98 9.88
N ASN A 6 2.70 2.79 10.96
CA ASN A 6 2.16 1.47 11.32
C ASN A 6 0.94 1.09 10.48
N LEU A 7 1.16 0.90 9.18
CA LEU A 7 0.16 0.42 8.25
C LEU A 7 -0.07 -1.08 8.49
N ILE A 8 -1.25 -1.42 9.01
CA ILE A 8 -1.70 -2.80 9.26
C ILE A 8 -2.50 -3.39 8.07
N GLY A 9 -2.90 -2.54 7.11
CA GLY A 9 -3.71 -2.90 5.96
C GLY A 9 -4.21 -1.66 5.22
N GLY A 10 -4.81 -1.88 4.05
CA GLY A 10 -5.47 -0.85 3.25
C GLY A 10 -6.47 -1.48 2.28
N ASP A 11 -7.51 -0.72 1.92
CA ASP A 11 -8.56 -1.16 1.01
C ASP A 11 -8.75 -0.12 -0.10
N VAL A 12 -9.10 -0.59 -1.30
CA VAL A 12 -9.36 0.25 -2.48
C VAL A 12 -10.83 0.07 -2.85
N VAL A 13 -11.64 1.05 -2.46
CA VAL A 13 -13.09 1.08 -2.68
C VAL A 13 -13.45 1.93 -3.90
N GLU A 14 -14.72 1.89 -4.31
CA GLU A 14 -15.28 2.67 -5.42
C GLU A 14 -14.72 2.32 -6.82
N VAL A 15 -14.16 1.12 -6.97
CA VAL A 15 -13.92 0.56 -8.31
C VAL A 15 -15.25 0.03 -8.81
N ALA A 16 -15.80 0.65 -9.86
CA ALA A 16 -17.09 0.28 -10.44
C ALA A 16 -16.89 -0.27 -11.87
N PRO A 17 -16.60 -1.58 -12.04
CA PRO A 17 -16.34 -2.20 -13.35
C PRO A 17 -17.39 -1.94 -14.43
N PRO A 18 -18.71 -1.87 -14.14
CA PRO A 18 -19.73 -1.56 -15.15
C PRO A 18 -19.66 -0.13 -15.69
N TYR A 19 -19.10 0.81 -14.92
CA TYR A 19 -18.97 2.23 -15.26
C TYR A 19 -17.56 2.60 -15.74
N ASP A 20 -16.65 1.64 -15.77
CA ASP A 20 -15.27 1.80 -16.21
C ASP A 20 -15.11 1.21 -17.62
N GLN A 21 -15.71 1.87 -18.62
CA GLN A 21 -15.78 1.39 -20.01
C GLN A 21 -14.44 1.00 -20.65
N THR A 22 -13.32 1.53 -20.16
CA THR A 22 -11.95 1.21 -20.61
C THR A 22 -11.07 0.56 -19.54
N GLY A 23 -11.57 0.34 -18.32
CA GLY A 23 -10.78 -0.28 -17.23
C GLY A 23 -9.73 0.63 -16.57
N ASN A 24 -9.83 1.95 -16.76
CA ASN A 24 -8.83 2.90 -16.25
C ASN A 24 -8.90 3.04 -14.72
N THR A 25 -10.10 3.01 -14.15
CA THR A 25 -10.30 3.07 -12.70
C THR A 25 -9.78 1.80 -12.05
N ALA A 26 -10.00 0.64 -12.68
CA ALA A 26 -9.45 -0.63 -12.24
C ALA A 26 -7.91 -0.65 -12.27
N LEU A 27 -7.28 -0.09 -13.32
CA LEU A 27 -5.82 -0.01 -13.42
C LEU A 27 -5.21 0.93 -12.37
N VAL A 28 -5.82 2.09 -12.14
CA VAL A 28 -5.40 3.01 -11.07
C VAL A 28 -5.57 2.34 -9.69
N GLY A 29 -6.68 1.64 -9.47
CA GLY A 29 -6.92 0.88 -8.25
C GLY A 29 -5.87 -0.21 -8.01
N ALA A 30 -5.51 -0.97 -9.05
CA ALA A 30 -4.47 -1.99 -8.98
C ALA A 30 -3.09 -1.38 -8.65
N THR A 31 -2.77 -0.21 -9.22
CA THR A 31 -1.51 0.50 -8.94
C THR A 31 -1.44 0.97 -7.49
N MET A 32 -2.53 1.51 -6.96
CA MET A 32 -2.62 1.92 -5.55
C MET A 32 -2.51 0.72 -4.59
N MET A 33 -3.17 -0.40 -4.92
CA MET A 33 -3.08 -1.64 -4.16
C MET A 33 -1.63 -2.16 -4.11
N PHE A 34 -0.89 -2.05 -5.22
CA PHE A 34 0.52 -2.44 -5.28
C PHE A 34 1.41 -1.57 -4.37
N GLU A 35 1.22 -0.25 -4.36
CA GLU A 35 1.95 0.65 -3.46
C GLU A 35 1.69 0.31 -1.98
N ILE A 36 0.42 0.04 -1.61
CA ILE A 36 0.04 -0.39 -0.25
C ILE A 36 0.72 -1.72 0.10
N LEU A 37 0.71 -2.69 -0.83
CA LEU A 37 1.36 -3.98 -0.66
C LEU A 37 2.88 -3.82 -0.45
N CYS A 38 3.55 -2.98 -1.23
CA CYS A 38 4.98 -2.72 -1.09
C CYS A 38 5.32 -2.09 0.26
N LEU A 39 4.49 -1.18 0.77
CA LEU A 39 4.67 -0.59 2.10
C LEU A 39 4.50 -1.62 3.23
N ILE A 40 3.51 -2.50 3.12
CA ILE A 40 3.28 -3.60 4.06
C ILE A 40 4.44 -4.61 4.00
N ALA A 41 4.92 -4.96 2.80
CA ALA A 41 6.06 -5.85 2.63
C ALA A 41 7.37 -5.25 3.19
N ASP A 42 7.62 -3.95 2.99
CA ASP A 42 8.77 -3.24 3.58
C ASP A 42 8.68 -3.24 5.11
N ARG A 43 7.47 -3.15 5.69
CA ARG A 43 7.26 -3.34 7.13
C ARG A 43 7.51 -4.78 7.57
N HIS A 44 6.99 -5.79 6.88
CA HIS A 44 7.12 -7.19 7.31
C HIS A 44 8.52 -7.78 7.08
N PHE A 45 9.20 -7.40 6.01
CA PHE A 45 10.50 -7.96 5.63
C PHE A 45 11.67 -6.97 5.78
N GLY A 46 11.39 -5.67 5.80
CA GLY A 46 12.37 -4.62 6.06
C GLY A 46 12.52 -4.24 7.54
N ALA A 47 11.66 -4.73 8.44
CA ALA A 47 11.68 -4.49 9.90
C ALA A 47 12.93 -5.02 10.64
N GLY A 48 13.97 -5.48 9.95
CA GLY A 48 15.28 -5.68 10.55
C GLY A 48 16.07 -4.39 10.79
N ARG A 49 15.63 -3.22 10.31
CA ARG A 49 16.47 -1.99 10.26
C ARG A 49 15.96 -0.76 11.01
N GLY A 50 14.70 -0.70 11.44
CA GLY A 50 14.08 0.54 11.97
C GLY A 50 13.95 0.67 13.48
N GLU A 51 13.81 -0.43 14.23
CA GLU A 51 13.52 -0.38 15.67
C GLU A 51 14.78 -0.18 16.55
N ARG A 52 15.99 -0.23 15.98
CA ARG A 52 17.25 0.05 16.71
C ARG A 52 17.75 1.49 16.60
N ALA A 53 16.90 2.44 16.17
CA ALA A 53 17.31 3.83 15.97
C ALA A 53 16.61 4.84 16.89
N GLY A 54 15.58 4.43 17.64
CA GLY A 54 14.80 5.32 18.51
C GLY A 54 15.00 5.13 20.02
N ASP A 55 15.86 4.21 20.44
CA ASP A 55 16.15 3.89 21.86
C ASP A 55 17.63 4.13 22.18
N ARG A 56 18.10 5.36 21.93
CA ARG A 56 19.36 5.92 22.44
C ARG A 56 19.20 7.41 22.71
#